data_AF-A0A7Y3JEQ6-F1
#
_entry.id   AF-A0A7Y3JEQ6-F1
#
_cell.length_a   1.000
_cell.length_b   1.000
_cell.length_c   1.000
_cell.angle_alpha   90.00
_cell.angle_beta   90.00
_cell.angle_gamma   90.00
#
_symmetry.space_group_name_H-M   'P 1'
#
loop_
_entity.id
_entity.type
_entity.pdbx_description
1 polymer ?
#
loop_
_entity_poly.entity_id
_entity_poly.type
_entity_poly.pdbx_seq_one_letter_code
_entity_poly.pdbx_strand_id
1 'polypeptide(L)'
;MRVFRFIALLLILPLAPVQAHPIPGYFIVHYNRVGQDYAGWGLHVWGDGVEPTRSVTWQTPLQTDGRDSFGIFWRVPVSSTMSTFSFIIHKGDEKNTPQDMHAQ
;
A
#
# COMPACT_ATOMS: atom_id res chain seq x y z
N MET A 1 41.90 -20.70 -53.92
CA MET A 1 41.33 -21.21 -52.64
C MET A 1 41.71 -20.25 -51.52
N ARG A 2 40.79 -19.39 -51.05
CA ARG A 2 40.69 -18.88 -49.67
C ARG A 2 39.29 -18.27 -49.50
N VAL A 3 38.41 -18.99 -48.80
CA VAL A 3 37.03 -18.52 -48.50
C VAL A 3 37.09 -17.86 -47.14
N PHE A 4 36.86 -16.54 -47.06
CA PHE A 4 36.73 -15.85 -45.78
C PHE A 4 35.30 -16.05 -45.26
N ARG A 5 35.16 -16.84 -44.19
CA ARG A 5 33.90 -16.99 -43.46
C ARG A 5 33.80 -15.86 -42.43
N PHE A 6 32.83 -14.97 -42.58
CA PHE A 6 32.40 -14.05 -41.54
C PHE A 6 31.41 -14.77 -40.63
N ILE A 7 31.82 -15.08 -39.40
CA ILE A 7 30.89 -15.51 -38.35
C ILE A 7 30.40 -14.22 -37.68
N ALA A 8 29.17 -13.81 -37.99
CA ALA A 8 28.47 -12.80 -37.22
C ALA A 8 27.96 -13.46 -35.92
N LEU A 9 28.57 -13.10 -34.79
CA LEU A 9 28.09 -13.50 -33.47
C LEU A 9 26.91 -12.60 -33.10
N LEU A 10 25.68 -13.08 -33.33
CA LEU A 10 24.47 -12.39 -32.91
C LEU A 10 24.27 -12.63 -31.41
N LEU A 11 24.54 -11.61 -30.58
CA LEU A 11 24.29 -11.66 -29.13
C LEU A 11 22.79 -11.52 -28.87
N ILE A 12 22.10 -12.65 -28.66
CA ILE A 12 20.71 -12.64 -28.21
C ILE A 12 20.75 -12.38 -26.69
N LEU A 13 20.58 -11.13 -26.27
CA LEU A 13 20.28 -10.81 -24.87
C LEU A 13 18.94 -11.49 -24.53
N PRO A 14 18.88 -12.39 -23.54
CA PRO A 14 17.58 -12.89 -23.09
C PRO A 14 16.79 -11.70 -22.58
N LEU A 15 15.54 -11.54 -23.05
CA LEU A 15 14.58 -10.74 -22.31
C LEU A 15 14.53 -11.36 -20.93
N ALA A 16 15.07 -10.68 -19.91
CA ALA A 16 14.78 -11.08 -18.54
C ALA A 16 13.25 -11.16 -18.43
N PRO A 17 12.68 -12.22 -17.81
CA PRO A 17 11.25 -12.23 -17.58
C PRO A 17 10.91 -10.91 -16.88
N VAL A 18 10.03 -10.11 -17.49
CA VAL A 18 9.38 -9.04 -16.74
C VAL A 18 8.70 -9.77 -15.60
N GLN A 19 9.31 -9.72 -14.43
CA GLN A 19 8.72 -10.27 -13.23
C GLN A 19 7.45 -9.46 -13.06
N ALA A 20 6.31 -10.05 -13.43
CA ALA A 20 5.03 -9.46 -13.18
C ALA A 20 5.00 -9.24 -11.67
N HIS A 21 5.10 -7.98 -11.25
CA HIS A 21 4.75 -7.67 -9.87
C HIS A 21 3.30 -8.11 -9.76
N PRO A 22 2.96 -9.09 -8.90
CA PRO A 22 1.58 -9.30 -8.54
C PRO A 22 1.04 -7.92 -8.19
N ILE A 23 -0.12 -7.53 -8.75
CA ILE A 23 -0.73 -6.25 -8.38
C ILE A 23 -0.77 -6.28 -6.85
N PRO A 24 -0.08 -5.35 -6.16
CA PRO A 24 -0.06 -5.39 -4.71
C PRO A 24 -1.51 -5.35 -4.25
N GLY A 25 -1.88 -6.32 -3.42
CA GLY A 25 -3.20 -6.34 -2.83
C GLY A 25 -3.42 -5.07 -2.02
N TYR A 26 -4.66 -4.81 -1.65
CA TYR A 26 -4.96 -3.73 -0.72
C TYR A 26 -5.93 -4.20 0.35
N PHE A 27 -5.77 -3.65 1.55
CA PHE A 27 -6.81 -3.65 2.55
C PHE A 27 -7.67 -2.40 2.36
N ILE A 28 -8.98 -2.54 2.52
CA ILE A 28 -9.85 -1.38 2.68
C ILE A 28 -10.23 -1.26 4.15
N VAL A 29 -9.82 -0.18 4.79
CA VAL A 29 -10.26 0.16 6.14
C VAL A 29 -11.50 1.02 6.01
N HIS A 30 -12.66 0.49 6.37
CA HIS A 30 -13.91 1.25 6.46
C HIS A 30 -14.12 1.76 7.88
N TYR A 31 -14.57 3.01 8.01
CA TYR A 31 -14.77 3.66 9.29
C TYR A 31 -16.11 4.38 9.36
N ASN A 32 -16.92 3.96 10.33
CA ASN A 32 -18.19 4.58 10.65
C ASN A 32 -18.14 5.16 12.07
N ARG A 33 -18.78 6.33 12.24
CA ARG A 33 -19.04 6.95 13.54
C ARG A 33 -20.52 7.29 13.65
N VAL A 34 -21.10 7.15 14.84
CA VAL A 34 -22.51 7.52 15.10
C VAL A 34 -22.79 8.97 14.69
N GLY A 35 -21.88 9.90 15.01
CA GLY A 35 -22.01 11.33 14.70
C GLY A 35 -21.71 11.71 13.25
N GLN A 36 -21.17 10.81 12.43
CA GLN A 36 -20.74 11.09 11.04
C GLN A 36 -19.77 12.30 10.93
N ASP A 37 -19.07 12.60 12.01
CA ASP A 37 -18.23 13.77 12.26
C ASP A 37 -16.75 13.49 11.93
N TYR A 38 -16.47 13.19 10.67
CA TYR A 38 -15.15 12.70 10.24
C TYR A 38 -14.06 13.79 10.12
N ALA A 39 -14.39 15.07 10.29
CA ALA A 39 -13.43 16.16 10.14
C ALA A 39 -12.25 16.00 11.11
N GLY A 40 -11.03 16.00 10.56
CA GLY A 40 -9.78 15.84 11.31
C GLY A 40 -9.39 14.39 11.65
N TRP A 41 -10.26 13.41 11.39
CA TRP A 41 -9.92 12.00 11.55
C TRP A 41 -9.10 11.50 10.37
N GLY A 42 -8.00 10.81 10.66
CA GLY A 42 -7.13 10.19 9.66
C GLY A 42 -6.68 8.80 10.08
N LEU A 43 -6.15 8.04 9.12
CA LEU A 43 -5.58 6.72 9.34
C LEU A 43 -4.07 6.80 9.48
N HIS A 44 -3.54 6.38 10.61
CA HIS A 44 -2.10 6.17 10.81
C HIS A 44 -1.79 4.68 10.63
N VAL A 45 -0.85 4.36 9.76
CA VAL A 45 -0.44 2.99 9.43
C VAL A 45 1.05 2.81 9.69
N TRP A 46 1.46 1.61 10.13
CA TRP A 46 2.86 1.23 10.31
C TRP A 46 3.08 -0.26 10.15
N GLY A 47 4.34 -0.64 9.89
CA GLY A 47 4.77 -2.02 9.65
C GLY A 47 5.25 -2.23 8.21
N ASP A 48 6.08 -3.25 8.03
CA ASP A 48 6.80 -3.50 6.77
C ASP A 48 5.92 -4.04 5.63
N GLY A 49 4.68 -4.45 5.95
CA GLY A 49 3.72 -4.87 4.95
C GLY A 49 3.05 -3.73 4.19
N VAL A 50 3.16 -2.48 4.65
CA VAL A 50 2.55 -1.31 3.97
C VAL A 50 3.47 -0.81 2.86
N GLU A 51 2.93 -0.55 1.68
CA GLU A 51 3.70 0.08 0.62
C GLU A 51 4.18 1.49 1.03
N PRO A 52 5.45 1.87 0.74
CA PRO A 52 6.02 3.16 1.19
C PRO A 52 5.22 4.40 0.75
N THR A 53 4.43 4.28 -0.31
CA THR A 53 3.52 5.33 -0.80
C THR A 53 2.42 5.72 0.19
N ARG A 54 2.16 4.89 1.21
CA ARG A 54 1.19 5.15 2.28
C ARG A 54 1.83 5.39 3.65
N SER A 55 3.15 5.49 3.73
CA SER A 55 3.84 5.82 4.99
C SER A 55 3.46 7.23 5.46
N VAL A 56 3.20 7.37 6.76
CA VAL A 56 2.75 8.61 7.39
C VAL A 56 3.45 8.86 8.72
N THR A 57 3.42 10.10 9.18
CA THR A 57 3.77 10.47 10.56
C THR A 57 2.51 10.51 11.42
N TRP A 58 2.68 10.56 12.74
CA TRP A 58 1.56 10.77 13.67
C TRP A 58 0.83 12.08 13.37
N GLN A 59 1.55 13.16 13.09
CA GLN A 59 0.98 14.49 12.89
C GLN A 59 0.25 14.64 11.56
N THR A 60 0.56 13.78 10.57
CA THR A 60 0.01 13.87 9.22
C THR A 60 -0.54 12.50 8.78
N PRO A 61 -1.65 12.05 9.36
CA PRO A 61 -2.26 10.77 8.98
C PRO A 61 -2.88 10.82 7.58
N LEU A 62 -3.13 9.64 7.01
CA LEU A 62 -3.74 9.51 5.70
C LEU A 62 -5.14 10.15 5.69
N GLN A 63 -5.37 10.98 4.68
CA GLN A 63 -6.70 11.45 4.34
C GLN A 63 -7.50 10.34 3.69
N THR A 64 -8.83 10.39 3.84
CA THR A 64 -9.72 9.36 3.29
C THR A 64 -9.65 9.31 1.76
N ASP A 65 -9.73 8.09 1.22
CA ASP A 65 -9.84 7.83 -0.21
C ASP A 65 -11.28 8.05 -0.73
N GLY A 66 -12.27 8.19 0.15
CA GLY A 66 -13.65 8.41 -0.22
C GLY A 66 -14.65 7.99 0.85
N ARG A 67 -15.92 7.97 0.46
CA ARG A 67 -17.04 7.60 1.32
C ARG A 67 -18.02 6.69 0.59
N ASP A 68 -18.57 5.73 1.30
CA ASP A 68 -19.64 4.85 0.84
C ASP A 68 -20.80 4.81 1.84
N SER A 69 -21.71 3.85 1.68
CA SER A 69 -22.87 3.67 2.56
C SER A 69 -22.50 3.25 3.99
N PHE A 70 -21.31 2.68 4.22
CA PHE A 70 -20.84 2.35 5.54
C PHE A 70 -20.20 3.56 6.22
N GLY A 71 -19.40 4.35 5.51
CA GLY A 71 -18.69 5.49 6.09
C GLY A 71 -17.53 5.95 5.21
N ILE A 72 -16.51 6.55 5.82
CA ILE A 72 -15.28 6.89 5.09
C ILE A 72 -14.37 5.67 4.96
N PHE A 73 -13.50 5.65 3.97
CA PHE A 73 -12.56 4.54 3.79
C PHE A 73 -11.15 4.97 3.37
N TRP A 74 -10.21 4.06 3.54
CA TRP A 74 -8.84 4.15 3.01
C TRP A 74 -8.47 2.85 2.32
N ARG A 75 -7.77 2.94 1.19
CA ARG A 75 -7.13 1.80 0.53
C ARG A 75 -5.66 1.77 0.94
N VAL A 76 -5.22 0.71 1.60
CA VAL A 76 -3.83 0.54 2.02
C VAL A 76 -3.20 -0.53 1.12
N PRO A 77 -2.42 -0.14 0.10
CA PRO A 77 -1.65 -1.09 -0.69
C PRO A 77 -0.61 -1.76 0.20
N VAL A 78 -0.46 -3.07 0.01
CA VAL A 78 0.48 -3.88 0.78
C VAL A 78 1.47 -4.59 -0.13
N SER A 79 2.63 -4.91 0.44
CA SER A 79 3.65 -5.70 -0.26
C SER A 79 3.09 -7.06 -0.71
N SER A 80 3.52 -7.50 -1.89
CA SER A 80 3.21 -8.85 -2.38
C SER A 80 3.78 -9.99 -1.53
N THR A 81 4.76 -9.70 -0.66
CA THR A 81 5.45 -10.68 0.19
C THR A 81 5.06 -10.58 1.67
N MET A 82 4.43 -9.48 2.08
CA MET A 82 3.98 -9.26 3.46
C MET A 82 2.72 -8.39 3.46
N SER A 83 1.61 -8.96 3.90
CA SER A 83 0.30 -8.30 3.94
C SER A 83 -0.13 -7.86 5.34
N THR A 84 0.74 -8.02 6.34
CA THR A 84 0.46 -7.68 7.73
C THR A 84 0.93 -6.26 8.06
N PHE A 85 0.08 -5.50 8.74
CA PHE A 85 0.43 -4.18 9.24
C PHE A 85 -0.45 -3.80 10.42
N SER A 86 -0.10 -2.71 11.09
CA SER A 86 -0.88 -2.17 12.20
C SER A 86 -1.35 -0.76 11.89
N PHE A 87 -2.47 -0.37 12.47
CA PHE A 87 -3.06 0.93 12.21
C PHE A 87 -3.88 1.46 13.39
N ILE A 88 -4.10 2.76 13.40
CA ILE A 88 -5.02 3.43 14.31
C ILE A 88 -5.67 4.61 13.60
N ILE A 89 -6.97 4.81 13.84
CA ILE A 89 -7.70 5.98 13.35
C ILE A 89 -7.68 7.02 14.48
N HIS A 90 -7.26 8.25 14.18
CA HIS A 90 -7.10 9.28 15.21
C HIS A 90 -7.35 10.71 14.68
N LYS A 91 -7.62 11.63 15.60
CA LYS A 91 -7.76 13.08 15.37
C LYS A 91 -6.85 13.83 16.35
N GLY A 92 -5.69 14.29 15.88
CA GLY A 92 -4.63 14.73 16.79
C GLY A 92 -4.24 13.58 17.72
N ASP A 93 -4.23 13.80 19.04
CA ASP A 93 -3.95 12.73 20.01
C ASP A 93 -5.19 11.90 20.42
N GLU A 94 -6.38 12.27 19.93
CA GLU A 94 -7.61 11.51 20.16
C GLU A 94 -7.62 10.24 19.30
N LYS A 95 -7.39 9.07 19.92
CA LYS A 95 -7.52 7.77 19.24
C LYS A 95 -8.98 7.32 19.19
N ASN A 96 -9.35 6.62 18.10
CA ASN A 96 -10.66 5.99 17.97
C ASN A 96 -10.85 4.81 18.94
N THR A 97 -9.79 4.06 19.20
CA THR A 97 -9.75 2.95 20.15
C THR A 97 -8.51 3.06 21.04
N PRO A 98 -8.55 2.57 22.30
CA PRO A 98 -7.36 2.58 23.15
C PRO A 98 -6.23 1.70 22.61
N GLN A 99 -6.59 0.55 22.03
CA GLN A 99 -5.66 -0.40 21.44
C GLN A 99 -5.46 -0.13 19.95
N ASP A 100 -4.26 -0.44 19.49
CA ASP A 100 -3.92 -0.46 18.08
C ASP A 100 -4.63 -1.64 17.38
N MET A 101 -4.92 -1.45 16.10
CA MET A 101 -5.58 -2.45 15.26
C MET A 101 -4.54 -3.14 14.37
N HIS A 102 -4.78 -4.39 14.01
CA HIS A 102 -3.86 -5.19 13.19
C HIS A 102 -4.61 -5.78 11.99
N ALA A 103 -4.03 -5.59 10.81
CA ALA A 103 -4.46 -6.24 9.57
C ALA A 103 -3.52 -7.41 9.27
N GLN A 104 -4.08 -8.55 8.87
CA GLN A 104 -3.37 -9.79 8.58
C GLN A 104 -4.12 -10.61 7.53
#